data_AF-A0A7Z9YWM1-F1
#
_entry.id   AF-A0A7Z9YWM1-F1
#
_cell.length_a   1.000
_cell.length_b   1.000
_cell.length_c   1.000
_cell.angle_alpha   90.00
_cell.angle_beta   90.00
_cell.angle_gamma   90.00
#
_symmetry.space_group_name_H-M   'P 1'
#
loop_
_entity.id
_entity.type
_entity.pdbx_description
1 polymer ?
#
loop_
_entity_poly.entity_id
_entity_poly.type
_entity_poly.pdbx_seq_one_letter_code
_entity_poly.pdbx_strand_id
1 'polypeptide(L)'
;MNSEKNITVPESYRGREQAFVKHTLLKTYLERLFMIIGLFQSHIRYVDCFSGPWQEGSSDLRDTSISISLEIMRRCRRALLERGRKVSFHALYIEKDKHAHTKLQEYLGVVPGNEVVTKSLHGDFFELRQSVLDWCGSDDFTFFFIDPKGWKRVVEIPTLTPLLQRPNAEFLINFMYDFLLRTHSQESFQRDMQCIFGNVPDTSVNETF
;
A
#
# COMPACT_ATOMS: atom_id res chain seq x y z
N MET A 1 -15.50 29.06 8.03
CA MET A 1 -16.21 27.95 8.71
C MET A 1 -15.78 26.65 8.08
N ASN A 2 -14.79 25.97 8.65
CA ASN A 2 -14.48 24.59 8.27
C ASN A 2 -15.55 23.71 8.90
N SER A 3 -16.44 23.16 8.08
CA SER A 3 -17.32 22.08 8.51
C SER A 3 -16.43 20.87 8.79
N GLU A 4 -16.23 20.53 10.06
CA GLU A 4 -15.72 19.22 10.46
C GLU A 4 -16.65 18.17 9.86
N LYS A 5 -16.16 17.47 8.82
CA LYS A 5 -16.84 16.27 8.34
C LYS A 5 -16.61 15.21 9.39
N ASN A 6 -17.57 15.00 10.28
CA ASN A 6 -17.61 13.82 11.13
C ASN A 6 -17.56 12.59 10.23
N ILE A 7 -16.44 11.89 10.25
CA ILE A 7 -16.26 10.65 9.50
C ILE A 7 -17.03 9.57 10.27
N THR A 8 -18.25 9.27 9.83
CA THR A 8 -19.05 8.16 10.35
C THR A 8 -18.56 6.84 9.74
N VAL A 9 -18.21 5.87 10.58
CA VAL A 9 -17.83 4.53 10.12
C VAL A 9 -19.07 3.84 9.53
N PRO A 10 -19.04 3.36 8.27
CA PRO A 10 -20.15 2.64 7.68
C PRO A 10 -20.42 1.31 8.39
N GLU A 11 -21.68 0.86 8.38
CA GLU A 11 -22.09 -0.37 9.08
C GLU A 11 -21.34 -1.62 8.60
N SER A 12 -20.93 -1.68 7.32
CA SER A 12 -20.10 -2.75 6.73
C SER A 12 -18.68 -2.83 7.30
N TYR A 13 -18.25 -1.79 8.02
CA TYR A 13 -16.95 -1.70 8.67
C TYR A 13 -17.01 -1.81 10.21
N ARG A 14 -18.19 -2.08 10.81
CA ARG A 14 -18.25 -2.40 12.25
C ARG A 14 -17.34 -3.58 12.58
N GLY A 15 -16.46 -3.40 13.57
CA GLY A 15 -15.43 -4.39 13.95
C GLY A 15 -14.23 -4.46 13.00
N ARG A 16 -14.16 -3.59 11.99
CA ARG A 16 -13.05 -3.42 11.04
C ARG A 16 -12.76 -1.94 10.79
N GLU A 17 -12.88 -1.12 11.84
CA GLU A 17 -12.71 0.34 11.78
C GLU A 17 -11.33 0.73 11.24
N GLN A 18 -10.29 -0.03 11.59
CA GLN A 18 -8.93 0.16 11.05
C GLN A 18 -8.91 0.02 9.52
N ALA A 19 -9.61 -0.99 8.97
CA ALA A 19 -9.68 -1.19 7.52
C ALA A 19 -10.42 -0.02 6.84
N PHE A 20 -11.44 0.54 7.49
CA PHE A 20 -12.14 1.73 6.99
C PHE A 20 -11.22 2.95 6.89
N VAL A 21 -10.41 3.21 7.92
CA VAL A 21 -9.43 4.31 7.91
C VAL A 21 -8.41 4.08 6.81
N LYS A 22 -7.84 2.88 6.72
CA LYS A 22 -6.88 2.50 5.67
C LYS A 22 -7.48 2.71 4.27
N HIS A 23 -8.70 2.24 4.03
CA HIS A 23 -9.36 2.37 2.73
C HIS A 23 -9.70 3.81 2.39
N THR A 24 -10.15 4.60 3.36
CA THR A 24 -10.46 6.02 3.16
C THR A 24 -9.20 6.82 2.86
N LEU A 25 -8.12 6.56 3.59
CA LEU A 25 -6.82 7.17 3.34
C LEU A 25 -6.32 6.81 1.94
N LEU A 26 -6.28 5.51 1.63
CA LEU A 26 -5.83 5.02 0.32
C LEU A 26 -6.65 5.65 -0.82
N LYS A 27 -7.98 5.68 -0.71
CA LYS A 27 -8.87 6.29 -1.71
C LYS A 27 -8.58 7.78 -1.93
N THR A 28 -8.61 8.55 -0.84
CA THR A 28 -8.53 10.01 -0.92
C THR A 28 -7.13 10.51 -1.29
N TYR A 29 -6.11 9.75 -0.92
CA TYR A 29 -4.72 10.09 -1.19
C TYR A 29 -4.31 9.64 -2.60
N LEU A 30 -4.52 8.36 -2.97
CA LEU A 30 -4.09 7.84 -4.28
C LEU A 30 -4.75 8.56 -5.45
N GLU A 31 -6.04 8.86 -5.35
CA GLU A 31 -6.74 9.55 -6.44
C GLU A 31 -6.10 10.91 -6.71
N ARG A 32 -5.83 11.70 -5.66
CA ARG A 32 -5.19 13.01 -5.82
C ARG A 32 -3.79 12.87 -6.38
N LEU A 33 -3.00 11.94 -5.84
CA LEU A 33 -1.63 11.68 -6.27
C LEU A 33 -1.59 11.30 -7.75
N PHE A 34 -2.35 10.29 -8.17
CA PHE A 34 -2.35 9.81 -9.55
C PHE A 34 -2.86 10.86 -10.53
N MET A 35 -3.84 11.68 -10.13
CA MET A 35 -4.29 12.80 -10.96
C MET A 35 -3.21 13.87 -11.14
N ILE A 36 -2.38 14.14 -10.12
CA ILE A 36 -1.26 15.09 -10.21
C ILE A 36 -0.13 14.50 -11.06
N ILE A 37 0.32 13.29 -10.72
CA ILE A 37 1.43 12.63 -11.41
C ILE A 37 1.10 12.36 -12.88
N GLY A 38 -0.13 12.01 -13.21
CA GLY A 38 -0.58 11.77 -14.59
C GLY A 38 -0.54 13.00 -15.50
N LEU A 39 -0.34 14.20 -14.95
CA LEU A 39 -0.07 15.42 -15.73
C LEU A 39 1.38 15.53 -16.19
N PHE A 40 2.29 14.72 -15.64
CA PHE A 40 3.72 14.78 -15.95
C PHE A 40 4.26 13.43 -16.44
N GLN A 41 3.66 12.33 -16.01
CA GLN A 41 4.07 10.97 -16.34
C GLN A 41 3.08 10.28 -17.28
N SER A 42 3.61 9.54 -18.25
CA SER A 42 2.81 8.69 -19.14
C SER A 42 2.60 7.28 -18.58
N HIS A 43 3.41 6.88 -17.60
CA HIS A 43 3.33 5.58 -16.93
C HIS A 43 3.33 5.79 -15.42
N ILE A 44 2.38 5.14 -14.75
CA ILE A 44 2.27 5.15 -13.29
C ILE A 44 2.23 3.71 -12.81
N ARG A 45 3.14 3.36 -11.92
CA ARG A 45 3.25 2.03 -11.30
C ARG A 45 2.71 2.08 -9.87
N TYR A 46 1.97 1.06 -9.50
CA TYR A 46 1.45 0.82 -8.16
C TYR A 46 1.95 -0.54 -7.69
N VAL A 47 2.54 -0.60 -6.50
CA VAL A 47 3.01 -1.84 -5.89
C VAL A 47 2.32 -2.01 -4.55
N ASP A 48 1.51 -3.05 -4.42
CA ASP A 48 1.00 -3.51 -3.13
C ASP A 48 1.90 -4.62 -2.62
N CYS A 49 2.68 -4.31 -1.59
CA CYS A 49 3.69 -5.22 -1.05
C CYS A 49 3.09 -6.36 -0.21
N PHE A 50 1.81 -6.26 0.19
CA PHE A 50 1.14 -7.18 1.10
C PHE A 50 -0.34 -7.33 0.74
N SER A 51 -0.62 -8.00 -0.38
CA SER A 51 -1.96 -8.02 -0.99
C SER A 51 -2.98 -9.00 -0.33
N GLY A 52 -2.65 -9.58 0.83
CA GLY A 52 -3.47 -10.56 1.55
C GLY A 52 -4.03 -10.07 2.89
N PRO A 53 -5.13 -10.64 3.44
CA PRO A 53 -5.59 -12.02 3.24
C PRO A 53 -6.87 -12.13 2.42
N TRP A 54 -6.85 -13.04 1.45
CA TRP A 54 -8.06 -13.71 0.97
C TRP A 54 -8.55 -14.62 2.09
N GLN A 55 -9.24 -14.08 3.11
CA GLN A 55 -9.73 -14.91 4.20
C GLN A 55 -10.71 -15.96 3.67
N GLU A 56 -10.52 -17.20 4.11
CA GLU A 56 -11.54 -18.24 3.92
C GLU A 56 -12.84 -17.76 4.56
N GLY A 57 -13.85 -17.49 3.73
CA GLY A 57 -15.17 -17.03 4.15
C GLY A 57 -15.57 -15.62 3.71
N SER A 58 -14.63 -14.76 3.27
CA SER A 58 -15.00 -13.47 2.67
C SER A 58 -15.16 -13.63 1.15
N SER A 59 -16.40 -13.81 0.70
CA SER A 59 -16.74 -13.82 -0.73
C SER A 59 -16.63 -12.43 -1.39
N ASP A 60 -16.50 -11.36 -0.58
CA ASP A 60 -16.55 -9.99 -1.07
C ASP A 60 -15.16 -9.36 -1.18
N LEU A 61 -14.63 -9.35 -2.41
CA LEU A 61 -13.39 -8.67 -2.79
C LEU A 61 -13.50 -7.14 -2.81
N ARG A 62 -14.72 -6.62 -2.64
CA ARG A 62 -15.07 -5.22 -2.87
C ARG A 62 -14.40 -4.24 -1.90
N ASP A 63 -13.84 -4.73 -0.79
CA ASP A 63 -13.16 -3.93 0.22
C ASP A 63 -11.73 -4.43 0.48
N THR A 64 -10.93 -4.57 -0.57
CA THR A 64 -9.49 -4.90 -0.45
C THR A 64 -8.66 -3.78 -1.05
N SER A 65 -7.39 -3.66 -0.63
CA SER A 65 -6.46 -2.71 -1.26
C SER A 65 -6.33 -2.96 -2.78
N ILE A 66 -6.49 -4.22 -3.21
CA ILE A 66 -6.50 -4.62 -4.62
C ILE A 66 -7.68 -3.98 -5.36
N SER A 67 -8.92 -4.22 -4.93
CA SER A 67 -10.09 -3.70 -5.63
C SER A 67 -10.15 -2.18 -5.61
N ILE A 68 -9.79 -1.58 -4.47
CA ILE A 68 -9.73 -0.13 -4.28
C ILE A 68 -8.70 0.50 -5.22
N SER A 69 -7.47 -0.04 -5.26
CA SER A 69 -6.42 0.52 -6.11
C SER A 69 -6.76 0.40 -7.60
N LEU A 70 -7.33 -0.73 -8.04
CA LEU A 70 -7.79 -0.92 -9.43
C LEU A 70 -8.91 0.07 -9.81
N GLU A 71 -9.90 0.27 -8.93
CA GLU A 71 -10.98 1.23 -9.15
C GLU A 71 -10.44 2.64 -9.30
N ILE A 72 -9.52 3.05 -8.41
CA ILE A 72 -8.89 4.38 -8.45
C ILE A 72 -8.09 4.55 -9.74
N MET A 73 -7.26 3.57 -10.12
CA MET A 73 -6.46 3.63 -11.36
C MET A 73 -7.35 3.77 -12.59
N ARG A 74 -8.44 2.99 -12.70
CA ARG A 74 -9.41 3.08 -13.80
C ARG A 74 -10.04 4.47 -13.88
N ARG A 75 -10.50 4.99 -12.74
CA ARG A 75 -11.12 6.31 -12.65
C ARG A 75 -10.14 7.42 -13.04
N CYS A 76 -8.92 7.38 -12.50
CA CYS A 76 -7.88 8.35 -12.84
C CYS A 76 -7.51 8.28 -14.32
N ARG A 77 -7.36 7.08 -14.89
CA ARG A 77 -7.09 6.88 -16.32
C ARG A 77 -8.16 7.54 -17.19
N ARG A 78 -9.45 7.32 -16.90
CA ARG A 78 -10.54 7.97 -17.66
C ARG A 78 -10.49 9.50 -17.50
N ALA A 79 -10.37 9.99 -16.27
CA ALA A 79 -10.34 11.43 -15.99
C ALA A 79 -9.13 12.14 -16.63
N LEU A 80 -7.98 11.47 -16.70
CA LEU A 80 -6.78 11.97 -17.40
C LEU A 80 -6.97 11.94 -18.91
N LEU A 81 -7.59 10.89 -19.46
CA LEU A 81 -7.90 10.81 -20.89
C LEU A 81 -8.86 11.92 -21.33
N GLU A 82 -9.90 12.20 -20.53
CA GLU A 82 -10.83 13.34 -20.74
C GLU A 82 -10.09 14.69 -20.73
N ARG A 83 -8.93 14.78 -20.07
CA ARG A 83 -8.02 15.94 -20.06
C ARG A 83 -6.95 15.90 -21.16
N GLY A 84 -7.05 14.99 -22.12
CA GLY A 84 -6.08 14.83 -23.21
C GLY A 84 -4.77 14.14 -22.80
N ARG A 85 -4.71 13.51 -21.63
CA ARG A 85 -3.53 12.80 -21.11
C ARG A 85 -3.73 11.30 -21.20
N LYS A 86 -2.97 10.65 -22.09
CA LYS A 86 -2.96 9.19 -22.20
C LYS A 86 -1.95 8.61 -21.22
N VAL A 87 -2.43 8.13 -20.07
CA VAL A 87 -1.62 7.51 -19.02
C VAL A 87 -1.88 6.02 -18.94
N SER A 88 -0.81 5.23 -18.86
CA SER A 88 -0.84 3.78 -18.64
C SER A 88 -0.61 3.48 -17.16
N PHE A 89 -1.52 2.73 -16.55
CA PHE A 89 -1.40 2.28 -15.17
C PHE A 89 -0.94 0.82 -15.12
N HIS A 90 0.04 0.55 -14.26
CA HIS A 90 0.60 -0.76 -14.04
C HIS A 90 0.52 -1.10 -12.55
N ALA A 91 0.02 -2.30 -12.22
CA ALA A 91 -0.19 -2.71 -10.84
C ALA A 91 0.51 -4.05 -10.57
N LEU A 92 1.34 -4.07 -9.52
CA LEU A 92 2.02 -5.25 -9.01
C LEU A 92 1.49 -5.59 -7.62
N TYR A 93 1.09 -6.84 -7.43
CA TYR A 93 0.58 -7.35 -6.17
C TYR A 93 1.45 -8.50 -5.66
N ILE A 94 1.88 -8.44 -4.40
CA ILE A 94 2.75 -9.44 -3.78
C ILE A 94 1.96 -10.23 -2.75
N GLU A 95 1.97 -11.55 -2.88
CA GLU A 95 1.32 -12.46 -1.96
C GLU A 95 2.24 -13.63 -1.62
N LYS A 96 2.39 -13.90 -0.33
CA LYS A 96 3.27 -14.93 0.20
C LYS A 96 2.59 -16.29 0.27
N ASP A 97 1.29 -16.32 0.55
CA ASP A 97 0.55 -17.58 0.61
C ASP A 97 0.21 -18.08 -0.80
N LYS A 98 0.52 -19.36 -1.06
CA LYS A 98 0.35 -19.95 -2.38
C LYS A 98 -1.12 -20.02 -2.79
N HIS A 99 -2.03 -20.36 -1.86
CA HIS A 99 -3.45 -20.50 -2.17
C HIS A 99 -4.11 -19.13 -2.42
N ALA A 100 -3.80 -18.14 -1.59
CA ALA A 100 -4.20 -16.76 -1.78
C ALA A 100 -3.66 -16.19 -3.09
N HIS A 101 -2.39 -16.49 -3.43
CA HIS A 101 -1.79 -16.04 -4.69
C HIS A 101 -2.49 -16.63 -5.92
N THR A 102 -2.90 -17.90 -5.89
CA THR A 102 -3.69 -18.49 -7.00
C THR A 102 -4.99 -17.72 -7.21
N LYS A 103 -5.73 -17.43 -6.14
CA LYS A 103 -6.98 -16.64 -6.22
C LYS A 103 -6.72 -15.22 -6.72
N LEU A 104 -5.63 -14.60 -6.26
CA LEU A 104 -5.18 -13.30 -6.75
C LEU A 104 -4.92 -13.34 -8.26
N GLN A 105 -4.21 -14.35 -8.76
CA GLN A 105 -3.95 -14.49 -10.19
C GLN A 105 -5.22 -14.65 -11.02
N GLU A 106 -6.16 -15.48 -10.56
CA GLU A 106 -7.46 -15.66 -11.21
C GLU A 106 -8.23 -14.33 -11.28
N TYR A 107 -8.26 -13.58 -10.18
CA TYR A 107 -8.92 -12.28 -10.11
C TYR A 107 -8.26 -11.22 -11.01
N LEU A 108 -6.93 -11.19 -11.07
CA LEU A 108 -6.22 -10.26 -11.94
C LEU A 108 -6.34 -10.65 -13.42
N GLY A 109 -6.52 -11.93 -13.73
CA GLY A 109 -6.67 -12.43 -15.10
C GLY A 109 -7.95 -11.95 -15.80
N VAL A 110 -8.98 -11.56 -15.05
CA VAL A 110 -10.21 -10.98 -15.61
C VAL A 110 -10.14 -9.46 -15.77
N VAL A 111 -9.08 -8.80 -15.29
CA VAL A 111 -8.90 -7.36 -15.45
C VAL A 111 -8.43 -7.06 -16.87
N PRO A 112 -9.16 -6.24 -17.64
CA PRO A 112 -8.74 -5.90 -19.00
C PRO A 112 -7.42 -5.14 -19.00
N GLY A 113 -6.40 -5.67 -19.70
CA GLY A 113 -5.05 -5.08 -19.73
C GLY A 113 -4.98 -3.69 -20.38
N ASN A 114 -5.99 -3.31 -21.17
CA ASN A 114 -6.14 -1.96 -21.72
C ASN A 114 -6.62 -0.94 -20.68
N GLU A 115 -7.19 -1.38 -19.56
CA GLU A 115 -7.57 -0.53 -18.43
C GLU A 115 -6.41 -0.34 -17.46
N VAL A 116 -5.85 -1.46 -16.96
CA VAL A 116 -4.72 -1.50 -16.04
C VAL A 116 -3.91 -2.76 -16.35
N VAL A 117 -2.59 -2.63 -16.51
CA VAL A 117 -1.71 -3.78 -16.68
C VAL A 117 -1.42 -4.37 -15.30
N THR A 118 -1.93 -5.56 -15.03
CA THR A 118 -1.80 -6.22 -13.72
C THR A 118 -0.75 -7.33 -13.76
N LYS A 119 -0.03 -7.50 -12.64
CA LYS A 119 0.89 -8.62 -12.41
C LYS A 119 0.85 -9.00 -10.93
N SER A 120 1.06 -10.27 -10.63
CA SER A 120 1.32 -10.73 -9.26
C SER A 120 2.66 -11.45 -9.15
N LEU A 121 3.24 -11.41 -7.95
CA LEU A 121 4.40 -12.23 -7.58
C LEU A 121 4.07 -13.07 -6.35
N HIS A 122 4.41 -14.36 -6.42
CA HIS A 122 4.30 -15.28 -5.30
C HIS A 122 5.61 -15.28 -4.51
N GLY A 123 5.55 -14.91 -3.23
CA GLY A 123 6.69 -14.99 -2.33
C GLY A 123 6.69 -13.93 -1.23
N ASP A 124 7.73 -13.97 -0.43
CA ASP A 124 7.96 -12.97 0.62
C ASP A 124 8.46 -11.67 0.02
N PHE A 125 7.88 -10.53 0.43
CA PHE A 125 8.29 -9.21 -0.06
C PHE A 125 9.79 -8.97 0.12
N PHE A 126 10.38 -9.44 1.23
CA PHE A 126 11.81 -9.27 1.49
C PHE A 126 12.65 -9.88 0.38
N GLU A 127 12.31 -11.10 -0.03
CA GLU A 127 13.06 -11.83 -1.06
C GLU A 127 12.80 -11.28 -2.46
N LEU A 128 11.61 -10.72 -2.69
CA LEU A 128 11.18 -10.24 -3.99
C LEU A 128 11.58 -8.79 -4.30
N ARG A 129 12.21 -8.06 -3.36
CA ARG A 129 12.56 -6.64 -3.55
C ARG A 129 13.29 -6.36 -4.86
N GLN A 130 14.26 -7.18 -5.23
CA GLN A 130 14.99 -6.97 -6.48
C GLN A 130 14.07 -7.14 -7.68
N SER A 131 13.26 -8.20 -7.71
CA SER A 131 12.27 -8.41 -8.77
C SER A 131 11.22 -7.29 -8.84
N VAL A 132 10.85 -6.70 -7.71
CA VAL A 132 9.98 -5.53 -7.63
C VAL A 132 10.66 -4.31 -8.25
N LEU A 133 11.91 -4.03 -7.88
CA LEU A 133 12.69 -2.92 -8.42
C LEU A 133 12.91 -3.07 -9.94
N ASP A 134 13.29 -4.25 -10.39
CA ASP A 134 13.43 -4.58 -11.81
C ASP A 134 12.10 -4.37 -12.54
N TRP A 135 10.99 -4.83 -11.95
CA TRP A 135 9.66 -4.58 -12.48
C TRP A 135 9.26 -3.11 -12.41
N CYS A 136 9.88 -2.25 -11.60
CA CYS A 136 9.58 -0.81 -11.57
C CYS A 136 10.39 0.00 -12.60
N GLY A 137 11.44 -0.55 -13.19
CA GLY A 137 12.32 0.17 -14.13
C GLY A 137 13.09 1.30 -13.45
N SER A 138 13.57 2.31 -14.19
CA SER A 138 14.32 3.45 -13.62
C SER A 138 13.51 4.74 -13.53
N ASP A 139 12.62 4.97 -14.50
CA ASP A 139 12.11 6.33 -14.77
C ASP A 139 10.65 6.53 -14.34
N ASP A 140 9.82 5.49 -14.46
CA ASP A 140 8.40 5.56 -14.19
C ASP A 140 8.13 5.94 -12.73
N PHE A 141 7.09 6.74 -12.50
CA PHE A 141 6.66 6.98 -11.12
C PHE A 141 6.11 5.70 -10.50
N THR A 142 6.55 5.37 -9.29
CA THR A 142 6.07 4.21 -8.54
C THR A 142 5.53 4.59 -7.17
N PHE A 143 4.28 4.25 -6.92
CA PHE A 143 3.71 4.28 -5.59
C PHE A 143 3.84 2.91 -4.92
N PHE A 144 4.39 2.87 -3.71
CA PHE A 144 4.53 1.68 -2.89
C PHE A 144 3.55 1.73 -1.71
N PHE A 145 2.66 0.74 -1.64
CA PHE A 145 1.79 0.49 -0.51
C PHE A 145 2.36 -0.64 0.36
N ILE A 146 2.81 -0.30 1.57
CA ILE A 146 3.50 -1.20 2.49
C ILE A 146 2.64 -1.35 3.74
N ASP A 147 1.87 -2.44 3.80
CA ASP A 147 0.98 -2.75 4.92
C ASP A 147 1.28 -4.13 5.52
N PRO A 148 2.39 -4.27 6.27
CA PRO A 148 2.72 -5.53 6.92
C PRO A 148 1.69 -5.94 7.97
N LYS A 149 1.47 -7.25 8.09
CA LYS A 149 0.92 -7.86 9.32
C LYS A 149 1.96 -8.07 10.41
N GLY A 150 3.24 -7.91 10.07
CA GLY A 150 4.38 -8.08 10.97
C GLY A 150 5.63 -7.39 10.40
N TRP A 151 6.49 -6.95 11.29
CA TRP A 151 7.51 -5.93 10.99
C TRP A 151 8.93 -6.42 10.69
N LYS A 152 9.32 -7.61 11.18
CA LYS A 152 10.64 -8.20 10.93
C LYS A 152 10.80 -8.50 9.45
N ARG A 153 11.93 -8.09 8.88
CA ARG A 153 12.24 -8.24 7.45
C ARG A 153 11.23 -7.52 6.54
N VAL A 154 10.60 -6.44 7.01
CA VAL A 154 9.65 -5.68 6.18
C VAL A 154 9.85 -4.18 6.27
N VAL A 155 9.72 -3.60 7.46
CA VAL A 155 9.72 -2.13 7.65
C VAL A 155 11.02 -1.60 8.24
N GLU A 156 12.04 -2.45 8.40
CA GLU A 156 13.36 -1.94 8.79
C GLU A 156 13.94 -1.09 7.64
N ILE A 157 14.61 0.01 7.99
CA ILE A 157 15.32 0.88 7.05
C ILE A 157 16.23 0.06 6.13
N PRO A 158 17.07 -0.89 6.59
CA PRO A 158 17.89 -1.70 5.68
C PRO A 158 17.07 -2.50 4.67
N THR A 159 15.90 -2.99 5.07
CA THR A 159 14.96 -3.71 4.22
C THR A 159 14.37 -2.79 3.15
N LEU A 160 14.00 -1.56 3.52
CA LEU A 160 13.36 -0.59 2.62
C LEU A 160 14.34 0.27 1.83
N THR A 161 15.60 0.38 2.26
CA THR A 161 16.63 1.25 1.67
C THR A 161 16.71 1.15 0.14
N PRO A 162 16.74 -0.05 -0.47
CA PRO A 162 16.80 -0.16 -1.92
C PRO A 162 15.58 0.45 -2.62
N LEU A 163 14.39 0.40 -2.00
CA LEU A 163 13.20 1.03 -2.53
C LEU A 163 13.23 2.54 -2.29
N LEU A 164 13.58 2.97 -1.08
CA LEU A 164 13.62 4.39 -0.70
C LEU A 164 14.65 5.21 -1.50
N GLN A 165 15.70 4.57 -2.03
CA GLN A 165 16.70 5.20 -2.90
C GLN A 165 16.24 5.38 -4.35
N ARG A 166 15.08 4.81 -4.72
CA ARG A 166 14.54 4.93 -6.06
C ARG A 166 14.07 6.37 -6.33
N PRO A 167 14.43 6.98 -7.47
CA PRO A 167 13.82 8.24 -7.89
C PRO A 167 12.33 8.05 -8.26
N ASN A 168 11.56 9.14 -8.27
CA ASN A 168 10.16 9.14 -8.67
C ASN A 168 9.31 8.10 -7.90
N ALA A 169 9.57 7.97 -6.60
CA ALA A 169 8.89 7.01 -5.74
C ALA A 169 8.11 7.72 -4.64
N GLU A 170 6.96 7.16 -4.27
CA GLU A 170 6.20 7.61 -3.11
C GLU A 170 5.72 6.40 -2.30
N PHE A 171 5.70 6.53 -0.98
CA PHE A 171 5.52 5.42 -0.06
C PHE A 171 4.41 5.73 0.93
N LEU A 172 3.48 4.79 1.08
CA LEU A 172 2.55 4.74 2.19
C LEU A 172 2.86 3.50 3.01
N ILE A 173 3.44 3.72 4.19
CA ILE A 173 3.89 2.68 5.11
C ILE A 173 3.01 2.71 6.34
N ASN A 174 2.29 1.62 6.60
CA ASN A 174 1.46 1.51 7.79
C ASN A 174 2.26 0.90 8.95
N PHE A 175 2.16 1.52 10.12
CA PHE A 175 2.72 1.04 11.38
C PHE A 175 1.59 0.76 12.37
N MET A 176 1.55 -0.44 12.95
CA MET A 176 0.58 -0.77 14.00
C MET A 176 1.02 -0.19 15.36
N TYR A 177 0.27 0.78 15.86
CA TYR A 177 0.61 1.55 17.08
C TYR A 177 0.59 0.71 18.37
N ASP A 178 -0.36 -0.22 18.52
CA ASP A 178 -0.46 -1.11 19.70
C ASP A 178 0.81 -1.94 19.92
N PHE A 179 1.54 -2.20 18.84
CA PHE A 179 2.81 -2.89 18.90
C PHE A 179 3.94 -1.97 19.40
N LEU A 180 4.03 -0.72 18.92
CA LEU A 180 5.00 0.28 19.43
C LEU A 180 4.83 0.46 20.95
N LEU A 181 3.58 0.54 21.41
CA LEU A 181 3.25 0.63 22.83
C LEU A 181 3.57 -0.63 23.63
N ARG A 182 3.52 -1.83 23.05
CA ARG A 182 3.90 -3.06 23.77
C ARG A 182 5.40 -3.35 23.77
N THR A 183 6.17 -2.68 22.92
CA THR A 183 7.59 -2.98 22.70
C THR A 183 8.57 -1.95 23.24
N HIS A 184 8.12 -0.74 23.58
CA HIS A 184 8.98 0.27 24.20
C HIS A 184 9.54 -0.13 25.58
N SER A 185 8.95 -1.13 26.26
CA SER A 185 9.31 -1.55 27.62
C SER A 185 10.30 -2.73 27.70
N GLN A 186 10.80 -3.26 26.58
CA GLN A 186 11.76 -4.38 26.56
C GLN A 186 13.07 -3.99 25.85
N GLU A 187 14.22 -4.16 26.52
CA GLU A 187 15.57 -3.83 25.99
C GLU A 187 15.88 -4.53 24.65
N SER A 188 15.34 -5.74 24.43
CA SER A 188 15.50 -6.51 23.18
C SER A 188 14.90 -5.82 21.94
N PHE A 189 13.99 -4.86 22.12
CA PHE A 189 13.27 -4.19 21.04
C PHE A 189 13.83 -2.81 20.68
N GLN A 190 14.77 -2.25 21.45
CA GLN A 190 15.42 -0.98 21.08
C GLN A 190 16.15 -1.09 19.74
N ARG A 191 16.75 -2.24 19.46
CA ARG A 191 17.44 -2.51 18.19
C ARG A 191 16.46 -2.58 17.02
N ASP A 192 15.29 -3.18 17.22
CA ASP A 192 14.23 -3.24 16.20
C ASP A 192 13.66 -1.83 15.94
N MET A 193 13.42 -1.02 16.99
CA MET A 193 12.97 0.37 16.83
C MET A 193 14.01 1.24 16.10
N GLN A 194 15.29 1.10 16.43
CA GLN A 194 16.36 1.80 15.72
C GLN A 194 16.46 1.36 14.26
N CYS A 195 16.30 0.06 13.98
CA CYS A 195 16.27 -0.45 12.62
C CYS A 195 15.07 0.08 11.82
N ILE A 196 13.92 0.35 12.45
CA ILE A 196 12.70 0.82 11.77
C ILE A 196 12.68 2.34 11.57
N PHE A 197 13.05 3.11 12.60
CA PHE A 197 12.92 4.58 12.60
C PHE A 197 14.26 5.32 12.49
N GLY A 198 15.39 4.62 12.54
CA GLY A 198 16.74 5.19 12.57
C GLY A 198 17.17 5.65 13.95
N ASN A 199 16.23 6.01 14.83
CA ASN A 199 16.42 6.32 16.24
C ASN A 199 15.30 5.67 17.07
N VAL A 200 15.52 5.45 18.36
CA VAL A 200 14.45 5.00 19.26
C VAL A 200 13.49 6.18 19.48
N PRO A 201 12.20 6.07 19.11
CA PRO A 201 11.23 7.13 19.36
C PRO A 201 11.07 7.38 20.86
N ASP A 202 11.03 8.65 21.26
CA ASP A 202 10.64 9.00 22.63
C ASP A 202 9.15 8.69 22.81
N THR A 203 8.86 7.69 23.63
CA THR A 203 7.51 7.21 23.93
C THR A 203 7.03 7.69 25.31
N SER A 204 7.80 8.56 25.97
CA SER A 204 7.34 9.21 27.19
C SER A 204 6.16 10.12 26.85
N VAL A 205 4.95 9.61 27.12
CA VAL A 205 3.75 10.42 27.10
C VAL A 205 3.89 11.36 28.30
N ASN A 206 4.25 12.62 28.05
CA ASN A 206 3.99 13.67 29.03
C ASN A 206 2.47 13.86 29.09
N GLU A 207 1.78 13.02 29.87
CA GLU A 207 0.43 13.31 30.33
C GLU A 207 0.50 14.54 31.24
N THR A 208 0.39 15.72 30.64
CA THR A 208 -0.03 16.93 31.34
C THR A 208 -1.30 17.41 30.64
N PHE A 209 -2.43 16.85 31.07
CA PHE A 209 -3.74 17.46 30.92
C PHE A 209 -4.00 18.37 32.11
#